data_AF-A0A957L520-F1
#
_entry.id   AF-A0A957L520-F1
#
_cell.length_a   1.000
_cell.length_b   1.000
_cell.length_c   1.000
_cell.angle_alpha   90.00
_cell.angle_beta   90.00
_cell.angle_gamma   90.00
#
_symmetry.space_group_name_H-M   'P 1'
#
loop_
_entity.id
_entity.type
_entity.pdbx_description
1 polymer ?
#
loop_
_entity_poly.entity_id
_entity_poly.type
_entity_poly.pdbx_seq_one_letter_code
_entity_poly.pdbx_strand_id
1 'polypeptide(L)'
;MATAVTKSSQSVQHEKEKRRWQLSSILGEIGKYLLLIPLALSFIFPLYWMLISGLKDDPQVFQVPPTLIPNPAIWSNFVEAWTILPFNTFTINTIFRYSLPVTIITVISSTVVAYGFAKVNWPGRDKLFWVVLATMMLPWAVKMVPLFLTFKTFGWLDTYRPWTVPALFGSPYFIFLLRQFFRTIPEDLSEAARIDGASEL
;
A
#
# COMPACT_ATOMS: atom_id res chain seq x y z
N MET A 1 -31.23 -55.02 26.16
CA MET A 1 -29.83 -55.25 25.72
C MET A 1 -29.53 -54.69 24.33
N ALA A 2 -30.47 -54.67 23.36
CA ALA A 2 -30.22 -54.17 22.00
C ALA A 2 -29.96 -52.64 21.90
N THR A 3 -30.57 -51.80 22.74
CA THR A 3 -30.48 -50.33 22.66
C THR A 3 -29.12 -49.75 23.10
N ALA A 4 -28.36 -50.47 23.93
CA ALA A 4 -27.04 -50.04 24.42
C ALA A 4 -25.94 -50.28 23.37
N VAL A 5 -26.07 -51.32 22.55
CA VAL A 5 -25.12 -51.67 21.47
C VAL A 5 -25.22 -50.67 20.31
N THR A 6 -26.42 -50.17 20.00
CA THR A 6 -26.62 -49.18 18.94
C THR A 6 -26.01 -47.81 19.30
N LYS A 7 -26.12 -47.36 20.57
CA LYS A 7 -25.50 -46.10 21.01
C LYS A 7 -23.97 -46.14 20.99
N SER A 8 -23.32 -47.26 21.32
CA SER A 8 -21.86 -47.36 21.26
C SER A 8 -21.33 -47.40 19.82
N SER A 9 -22.08 -47.99 18.89
CA SER A 9 -21.72 -47.98 17.47
C SER A 9 -21.81 -46.57 16.85
N GLN A 10 -22.82 -45.79 17.22
CA GLN A 10 -22.99 -44.41 16.74
C GLN A 10 -21.94 -43.45 17.32
N SER A 11 -21.57 -43.60 18.60
CA SER A 11 -20.52 -42.78 19.22
C SER A 11 -19.15 -43.02 18.57
N VAL A 12 -18.81 -44.29 18.28
CA VAL A 12 -17.56 -44.66 17.60
C VAL A 12 -17.52 -44.14 16.16
N GLN A 13 -18.66 -44.14 15.45
CA GLN A 13 -18.75 -43.60 14.09
C GLN A 13 -18.55 -42.07 14.06
N HIS A 14 -19.17 -41.36 15.01
CA HIS A 14 -19.06 -39.91 15.13
C HIS A 14 -17.63 -39.46 15.50
N GLU A 15 -16.94 -40.23 16.34
CA GLU A 15 -15.55 -39.96 16.73
C GLU A 15 -14.57 -40.19 15.56
N LYS A 16 -14.81 -41.21 14.72
CA LYS A 16 -14.04 -41.45 13.50
C LYS A 16 -14.22 -40.35 12.46
N GLU A 17 -15.45 -39.87 12.24
CA GLU A 17 -15.71 -38.74 11.34
C GLU A 17 -15.04 -37.47 11.83
N LYS A 18 -15.21 -37.11 13.11
CA LYS A 18 -14.54 -35.94 13.72
C LYS A 18 -13.02 -36.01 13.58
N ARG A 19 -12.42 -37.19 13.78
CA ARG A 19 -10.98 -37.43 13.57
C ARG A 19 -10.55 -37.31 12.10
N ARG A 20 -11.37 -37.74 11.14
CA ARG A 20 -11.10 -37.55 9.69
C ARG A 20 -11.16 -36.08 9.28
N TRP A 21 -12.15 -35.32 9.77
CA TRP A 21 -12.23 -33.88 9.56
C TRP A 21 -11.02 -33.15 10.17
N GLN A 22 -10.62 -33.51 11.39
CA GLN A 22 -9.42 -32.98 12.05
C GLN A 22 -8.11 -33.32 11.30
N LEU A 23 -7.96 -34.54 10.78
CA LEU A 23 -6.77 -34.91 10.01
C LEU A 23 -6.72 -34.18 8.66
N SER A 24 -7.87 -34.00 7.99
CA SER A 24 -7.94 -33.25 6.73
C SER A 24 -7.65 -31.76 6.92
N SER A 25 -8.04 -31.16 8.06
CA SER A 25 -7.70 -29.77 8.36
C SER A 25 -6.22 -29.61 8.70
N ILE A 26 -5.63 -30.53 9.48
CA ILE A 26 -4.19 -30.52 9.81
C ILE A 26 -3.35 -30.67 8.54
N LEU A 27 -3.69 -31.60 7.64
CA LEU A 27 -3.00 -31.76 6.35
C LEU A 27 -3.13 -30.51 5.48
N GLY A 28 -4.31 -29.86 5.49
CA GLY A 28 -4.51 -28.57 4.83
C GLY A 28 -3.63 -27.47 5.40
N GLU A 29 -3.51 -27.36 6.72
CA GLU A 29 -2.62 -26.39 7.38
C GLU A 29 -1.15 -26.68 7.07
N ILE A 30 -0.71 -27.94 7.15
CA ILE A 30 0.66 -28.33 6.79
C ILE A 30 0.97 -27.94 5.34
N GLY A 31 0.06 -28.22 4.41
CA GLY A 31 0.20 -27.83 3.00
C GLY A 31 0.31 -26.32 2.83
N LYS A 32 -0.48 -25.52 3.56
CA LYS A 32 -0.37 -24.05 3.56
C LYS A 32 1.01 -23.61 4.06
N TYR A 33 1.48 -24.13 5.19
CA TYR A 33 2.79 -23.73 5.74
C TYR A 33 3.96 -24.16 4.85
N LEU A 34 3.89 -25.34 4.25
CA LEU A 34 4.89 -25.81 3.28
C LEU A 34 5.00 -24.89 2.05
N LEU A 35 3.90 -24.24 1.64
CA LEU A 35 3.91 -23.23 0.57
C LEU A 35 4.35 -21.85 1.07
N LEU A 36 3.80 -21.40 2.20
CA LEU A 36 4.00 -20.05 2.72
C LEU A 36 5.42 -19.81 3.24
N ILE A 37 6.08 -20.81 3.82
CA ILE A 37 7.43 -20.65 4.36
C ILE A 37 8.45 -20.35 3.24
N PRO A 38 8.58 -21.14 2.17
CA PRO A 38 9.48 -20.81 1.06
C PRO A 38 9.14 -19.48 0.41
N LEU A 39 7.84 -19.17 0.26
CA LEU A 39 7.39 -17.89 -0.29
C LEU A 39 7.86 -16.73 0.59
N ALA A 40 7.61 -16.79 1.90
CA ALA A 40 8.07 -15.78 2.85
C ALA A 40 9.60 -15.63 2.83
N LEU A 41 10.34 -16.74 2.81
CA LEU A 41 11.80 -16.71 2.69
C LEU A 41 12.24 -16.02 1.39
N SER A 42 11.56 -16.24 0.27
CA SER A 42 11.89 -15.57 -1.00
C SER A 42 11.71 -14.05 -0.95
N PHE A 43 10.72 -13.55 -0.18
CA PHE A 43 10.52 -12.11 0.01
C PHE A 43 11.50 -11.51 1.04
N ILE A 44 11.87 -12.27 2.08
CA ILE A 44 12.81 -11.82 3.11
C ILE A 44 14.25 -11.85 2.59
N PHE A 45 14.58 -12.77 1.69
CA PHE A 45 15.95 -12.99 1.25
C PHE A 45 16.61 -11.75 0.63
N PRO A 46 15.98 -10.96 -0.27
CA PRO A 46 16.56 -9.71 -0.76
C PRO A 46 16.83 -8.67 0.34
N LEU A 47 15.96 -8.58 1.36
CA LEU A 47 16.14 -7.68 2.50
C LEU A 47 17.31 -8.12 3.38
N TYR A 48 17.38 -9.42 3.66
CA TYR A 48 18.51 -10.03 4.34
C TYR A 48 19.81 -9.76 3.57
N TRP A 49 19.81 -10.00 2.25
CA TRP A 49 20.95 -9.77 1.38
C TRP A 49 21.41 -8.30 1.41
N MET A 50 20.47 -7.36 1.35
CA MET A 50 20.74 -5.93 1.43
C MET A 50 21.40 -5.55 2.76
N LEU A 51 20.87 -6.04 3.89
CA LEU A 51 21.39 -5.74 5.23
C LEU A 51 22.78 -6.33 5.43
N ILE A 52 22.97 -7.60 5.05
CA ILE A 52 24.26 -8.27 5.15
C ILE A 52 25.30 -7.64 4.23
N SER A 53 24.93 -7.27 3.01
CA SER A 53 25.86 -6.61 2.08
C SER A 53 26.30 -5.23 2.60
N GLY A 54 25.43 -4.52 3.32
CA GLY A 54 25.79 -3.27 4.00
C GLY A 54 26.83 -3.45 5.12
N LEU A 55 26.98 -4.66 5.67
CA LEU A 55 27.95 -4.99 6.73
C LEU A 55 29.28 -5.55 6.20
N LYS A 56 29.44 -5.69 4.88
CA LYS A 56 30.65 -6.25 4.25
C LYS A 56 31.66 -5.16 3.89
N ASP A 57 32.92 -5.54 3.75
CA ASP A 57 33.92 -4.74 3.03
C ASP A 57 33.84 -5.01 1.51
N ASP A 58 34.50 -4.17 0.70
CA ASP A 58 34.48 -4.30 -0.76
C ASP A 58 34.88 -5.72 -1.23
N PRO A 59 35.95 -6.36 -0.70
CA PRO A 59 36.29 -7.72 -1.09
C PRO A 59 35.19 -8.74 -0.80
N GLN A 60 34.53 -8.70 0.36
CA GLN A 60 33.46 -9.63 0.70
C GLN A 60 32.20 -9.42 -0.15
N VAL A 61 31.92 -8.19 -0.62
CA VAL A 61 30.77 -7.90 -1.49
C VAL A 61 30.95 -8.56 -2.87
N PHE A 62 32.16 -8.53 -3.42
CA PHE A 62 32.46 -9.03 -4.76
C PHE A 62 33.00 -10.48 -4.80
N GLN A 63 33.19 -11.10 -3.64
CA GLN A 63 33.71 -12.47 -3.54
C GLN A 63 32.73 -13.51 -4.11
N VAL A 64 33.29 -14.53 -4.77
CA VAL A 64 32.56 -15.72 -5.23
C VAL A 64 33.20 -16.97 -4.59
N PRO A 65 32.45 -17.84 -3.87
CA PRO A 65 31.01 -17.74 -3.61
C PRO A 65 30.66 -16.58 -2.66
N PRO A 66 29.44 -16.01 -2.77
CA PRO A 66 29.06 -14.88 -1.95
C PRO A 66 28.98 -15.23 -0.46
N THR A 67 29.48 -14.36 0.40
CA THR A 67 29.43 -14.54 1.86
C THR A 67 28.01 -14.31 2.38
N LEU A 68 27.42 -15.31 3.04
CA LEU A 68 26.08 -15.17 3.65
C LEU A 68 26.15 -14.52 5.04
N ILE A 69 27.26 -14.68 5.74
CA ILE A 69 27.49 -14.06 7.05
C ILE A 69 28.79 -13.25 6.93
N PRO A 70 28.74 -11.92 7.14
CA PRO A 70 29.90 -11.06 7.01
C PRO A 70 30.87 -11.34 8.14
N ASN A 71 32.17 -11.40 7.83
CA ASN A 71 33.22 -11.63 8.81
C ASN A 71 34.52 -10.92 8.40
N PRO A 72 34.89 -9.78 9.03
CA PRO A 72 34.16 -9.12 10.13
C PRO A 72 32.89 -8.40 9.64
N ALA A 73 31.92 -8.22 10.54
CA ALA A 73 30.75 -7.38 10.30
C ALA A 73 31.06 -5.91 10.59
N ILE A 74 30.99 -5.05 9.57
CA ILE A 74 31.40 -3.65 9.63
C ILE A 74 30.17 -2.75 9.81
N TRP A 75 29.79 -2.50 11.06
CA TRP A 75 28.66 -1.62 11.38
C TRP A 75 28.92 -0.14 11.07
N SER A 76 30.19 0.28 11.01
CA SER A 76 30.55 1.67 10.71
C SER A 76 30.09 2.10 9.31
N ASN A 77 29.96 1.15 8.36
CA ASN A 77 29.41 1.39 7.02
C ASN A 77 28.08 2.14 7.05
N PHE A 78 27.18 1.85 7.99
CA PHE A 78 25.89 2.56 8.10
C PHE A 78 26.06 4.01 8.56
N VAL A 79 26.96 4.25 9.51
CA VAL A 79 27.25 5.60 10.04
C VAL A 79 27.99 6.42 9.00
N GLU A 80 28.96 5.82 8.33
CA GLU A 80 29.73 6.44 7.25
C GLU A 80 28.84 6.74 6.04
N ALA A 81 28.01 5.79 5.61
CA ALA A 81 27.04 6.01 4.54
C ALA A 81 26.03 7.11 4.88
N TRP A 82 25.64 7.26 6.14
CA TRP A 82 24.74 8.33 6.57
C TRP A 82 25.42 9.71 6.64
N THR A 83 26.74 9.75 6.88
CA THR A 83 27.48 11.01 7.06
C THR A 83 28.23 11.49 5.82
N ILE A 84 28.43 10.63 4.80
CA ILE A 84 29.10 11.00 3.54
C ILE A 84 28.35 12.06 2.74
N LEU A 85 27.02 12.11 2.90
CA LEU A 85 26.13 13.12 2.33
C LEU A 85 25.23 13.69 3.43
N PRO A 86 24.63 14.88 3.24
CA PRO A 86 23.72 15.47 4.22
C PRO A 86 22.35 14.75 4.25
N PHE A 87 22.34 13.45 4.60
CA PHE A 87 21.13 12.62 4.66
C PHE A 87 20.11 13.12 5.68
N ASN A 88 20.55 13.76 6.76
CA ASN A 88 19.66 14.45 7.69
C ASN A 88 18.83 15.52 6.95
N THR A 89 19.48 16.34 6.11
CA THR A 89 18.81 17.37 5.32
C THR A 89 17.88 16.75 4.28
N PHE A 90 18.31 15.69 3.59
CA PHE A 90 17.47 14.99 2.61
C PHE A 90 16.22 14.38 3.26
N THR A 91 16.39 13.77 4.43
CA THR A 91 15.29 13.16 5.19
C THR A 91 14.31 14.22 5.68
N ILE A 92 14.80 15.31 6.27
CA ILE A 92 13.95 16.42 6.75
C ILE A 92 13.19 17.06 5.58
N ASN A 93 13.86 17.33 4.45
CA ASN A 93 13.22 17.88 3.27
C ASN A 93 12.14 16.92 2.72
N THR A 94 12.44 15.63 2.65
CA THR A 94 11.51 14.62 2.15
C THR A 94 10.29 14.49 3.05
N ILE A 95 10.46 14.46 4.38
CA ILE A 95 9.35 14.30 5.31
C ILE A 95 8.54 15.60 5.41
N PHE A 96 9.17 16.71 5.77
CA PHE A 96 8.46 17.92 6.17
C PHE A 96 8.14 18.88 5.04
N ARG A 97 8.95 18.91 3.96
CA ARG A 97 8.71 19.82 2.83
C ARG A 97 7.95 19.18 1.68
N TYR A 98 8.07 17.86 1.53
CA TYR A 98 7.45 17.10 0.45
C TYR A 98 6.33 16.20 0.94
N SER A 99 6.65 15.09 1.61
CA SER A 99 5.73 13.98 1.88
C SER A 99 4.54 14.40 2.74
N LEU A 100 4.78 15.03 3.88
CA LEU A 100 3.72 15.39 4.83
C LEU A 100 2.75 16.42 4.23
N PRO A 101 3.19 17.57 3.69
CA PRO A 101 2.28 18.54 3.07
C PRO A 101 1.53 17.96 1.88
N VAL A 102 2.22 17.28 0.96
CA VAL A 102 1.61 16.72 -0.25
C VAL A 102 0.56 15.67 0.12
N THR A 103 0.84 14.81 1.11
CA THR A 103 -0.12 13.80 1.56
C THR A 103 -1.37 14.44 2.14
N ILE A 104 -1.22 15.38 3.08
CA ILE A 104 -2.36 16.06 3.72
C ILE A 104 -3.21 16.77 2.65
N ILE A 105 -2.58 17.55 1.77
CA ILE A 105 -3.26 18.29 0.72
C ILE A 105 -3.97 17.35 -0.26
N THR A 106 -3.30 16.27 -0.68
CA THR A 106 -3.87 15.30 -1.63
C THR A 106 -5.05 14.56 -1.02
N VAL A 107 -4.98 14.16 0.25
CA VAL A 107 -6.08 13.47 0.94
C VAL A 107 -7.29 14.39 1.05
N ILE A 108 -7.10 15.63 1.51
CA ILE A 108 -8.19 16.59 1.66
C ILE A 108 -8.83 16.89 0.30
N SER A 109 -8.04 17.29 -0.69
CA SER A 109 -8.54 17.64 -2.03
C SER A 109 -9.23 16.45 -2.71
N SER A 110 -8.63 15.26 -2.68
CA SER A 110 -9.21 14.07 -3.30
C SER A 110 -10.49 13.64 -2.60
N THR A 111 -10.59 13.83 -1.27
CA THR A 111 -11.81 13.54 -0.50
C THR A 111 -12.96 14.45 -0.91
N VAL A 112 -12.72 15.76 -0.96
CA VAL A 112 -13.75 16.74 -1.38
C VAL A 112 -14.24 16.43 -2.80
N VAL A 113 -13.32 16.21 -3.74
CA VAL A 113 -13.67 15.92 -5.13
C VAL A 113 -14.41 14.58 -5.25
N ALA A 114 -13.94 13.52 -4.57
CA ALA A 114 -14.57 12.21 -4.59
C ALA A 114 -15.97 12.24 -3.97
N TYR A 115 -16.18 12.97 -2.88
CA TYR A 115 -17.48 13.16 -2.26
C TYR A 115 -18.47 13.82 -3.22
N GLY A 116 -18.04 14.89 -3.91
CA GLY A 116 -18.83 15.53 -4.95
C GLY A 116 -19.19 14.61 -6.12
N PHE A 117 -18.33 13.65 -6.47
CA PHE A 117 -18.62 12.64 -7.50
C PHE A 117 -19.45 11.44 -7.01
N ALA A 118 -19.52 11.20 -5.70
CA ALA A 118 -20.20 10.04 -5.12
C ALA A 118 -21.59 10.38 -4.57
N LYS A 119 -21.70 11.47 -3.79
CA LYS A 119 -22.87 11.79 -2.96
C LYS A 119 -23.66 12.99 -3.48
N VAL A 120 -23.01 13.95 -4.13
CA VAL A 120 -23.72 15.13 -4.67
C VAL A 120 -24.26 14.85 -6.06
N ASN A 121 -25.55 15.11 -6.28
CA ASN A 121 -26.21 14.96 -7.59
C ASN A 121 -26.12 16.27 -8.39
N TRP A 122 -25.40 16.25 -9.52
CA TRP A 122 -25.25 17.39 -10.42
C TRP A 122 -25.13 16.93 -11.89
N PRO A 123 -25.55 17.75 -12.86
CA PRO A 123 -25.62 17.35 -14.27
C PRO A 123 -24.22 17.15 -14.86
N GLY A 124 -23.96 15.99 -15.47
CA GLY A 124 -22.68 15.67 -16.13
C GLY A 124 -21.63 15.02 -15.24
N ARG A 125 -21.95 14.75 -13.96
CA ARG A 125 -21.08 14.09 -12.97
C ARG A 125 -20.34 12.87 -13.50
N ASP A 126 -21.07 11.91 -14.05
CA ASP A 126 -20.46 10.66 -14.49
C ASP A 126 -19.62 10.85 -15.75
N LYS A 127 -19.97 11.80 -16.63
CA LYS A 127 -19.16 12.14 -17.81
C LYS A 127 -17.81 12.74 -17.40
N LEU A 128 -17.81 13.68 -16.45
CA LEU A 128 -16.55 14.28 -15.97
C LEU A 128 -15.72 13.25 -15.19
N PHE A 129 -16.35 12.30 -14.49
CA PHE A 129 -15.63 11.20 -13.86
C PHE A 129 -14.90 10.30 -14.87
N TRP A 130 -15.48 10.06 -16.05
CA TRP A 130 -14.77 9.37 -17.13
C TRP A 130 -13.53 10.14 -17.62
N VAL A 131 -13.58 11.47 -17.64
CA VAL A 131 -12.39 12.29 -17.94
C VAL A 131 -11.31 12.08 -16.87
N VAL A 132 -11.67 12.06 -15.58
CA VAL A 132 -10.72 11.75 -14.49
C VAL A 132 -10.05 10.40 -14.72
N LEU A 133 -10.83 9.35 -15.05
CA LEU A 133 -10.29 8.03 -15.37
C LEU A 133 -9.33 8.05 -16.58
N ALA A 134 -9.66 8.79 -17.64
CA ALA A 134 -8.81 8.89 -18.82
C ALA A 134 -7.42 9.48 -18.49
N THR A 135 -7.32 10.41 -17.53
CA THR A 135 -6.02 10.97 -17.10
C THR A 135 -5.09 9.94 -16.44
N MET A 136 -5.66 8.87 -15.86
CA MET A 136 -4.89 7.77 -15.25
C MET A 136 -4.30 6.83 -16.28
N MET A 137 -4.86 6.77 -17.48
CA MET A 137 -4.40 5.89 -18.56
C MET A 137 -3.09 6.39 -19.20
N LEU A 138 -2.75 7.67 -19.01
CA LEU A 138 -1.53 8.25 -19.54
C LEU A 138 -0.30 7.77 -18.76
N PRO A 139 0.67 7.09 -19.42
CA PRO A 139 1.87 6.60 -18.77
C PRO A 139 2.76 7.75 -18.29
N TRP A 140 3.44 7.54 -17.17
CA TRP A 140 4.33 8.55 -16.59
C TRP A 140 5.41 9.04 -17.55
N ALA A 141 6.04 8.13 -18.30
CA ALA A 141 7.12 8.45 -19.23
C ALA A 141 6.70 9.47 -20.31
N VAL A 142 5.46 9.43 -20.78
CA VAL A 142 4.95 10.38 -21.80
C VAL A 142 4.64 11.75 -21.18
N LYS A 143 4.24 11.79 -19.90
CA LYS A 143 3.93 13.04 -19.19
C LYS A 143 5.17 13.77 -18.68
N MET A 144 6.26 13.06 -18.42
CA MET A 144 7.45 13.63 -17.76
C MET A 144 8.04 14.84 -18.50
N VAL A 145 8.27 14.74 -19.82
CA VAL A 145 8.87 15.82 -20.61
C VAL A 145 7.95 17.05 -20.70
N PRO A 146 6.66 16.92 -21.09
CA PRO A 146 5.73 18.05 -21.08
C PRO A 146 5.61 18.72 -19.71
N LEU A 147 5.56 17.94 -18.64
CA LEU A 147 5.43 18.44 -17.28
C LEU A 147 6.67 19.25 -16.86
N PHE A 148 7.87 18.76 -17.18
CA PHE A 148 9.11 19.49 -16.96
C PHE A 148 9.13 20.83 -17.70
N LEU A 149 8.77 20.84 -18.99
CA LEU A 149 8.71 22.07 -19.79
C LEU A 149 7.68 23.07 -19.23
N THR A 150 6.56 22.58 -18.72
CA THR A 150 5.53 23.39 -18.07
C THR A 150 6.09 24.08 -16.82
N PHE A 151 6.73 23.32 -15.93
CA PHE A 151 7.33 23.88 -14.72
C PHE A 151 8.53 24.78 -14.99
N LYS A 152 9.28 24.51 -16.06
CA LYS A 152 10.32 25.43 -16.55
C LYS A 152 9.72 26.77 -16.96
N THR A 153 8.64 26.75 -17.74
CA THR A 153 7.95 27.96 -18.20
C THR A 153 7.35 28.76 -17.04
N PHE A 154 6.86 28.06 -16.00
CA PHE A 154 6.37 28.70 -14.78
C PHE A 154 7.47 29.20 -13.84
N GLY A 155 8.75 28.91 -14.12
CA GLY A 155 9.86 29.24 -13.21
C GLY A 155 9.80 28.47 -11.89
N TRP A 156 9.27 27.24 -11.90
CA TRP A 156 9.11 26.40 -10.71
C TRP A 156 10.23 25.37 -10.51
N LEU A 157 11.22 25.36 -11.41
CA LEU A 157 12.41 24.53 -11.25
C LEU A 157 13.14 24.88 -9.95
N ASP A 158 13.82 23.89 -9.38
CA ASP A 158 14.56 24.02 -8.12
C ASP A 158 13.69 24.46 -6.91
N THR A 159 12.37 24.22 -6.99
CA THR A 159 11.43 24.46 -5.88
C THR A 159 10.56 23.22 -5.59
N TYR A 160 9.86 23.24 -4.45
CA TYR A 160 8.89 22.19 -4.08
C TYR A 160 7.51 22.39 -4.73
N ARG A 161 7.26 23.53 -5.40
CA ARG A 161 5.96 23.89 -5.99
C ARG A 161 5.42 22.87 -7.00
N PRO A 162 6.25 22.26 -7.88
CA PRO A 162 5.82 21.19 -8.78
C PRO A 162 5.12 20.01 -8.10
N TRP A 163 5.39 19.81 -6.81
CA TRP A 163 4.82 18.71 -6.02
C TRP A 163 3.63 19.16 -5.18
N THR A 164 3.74 20.29 -4.49
CA THR A 164 2.71 20.76 -3.54
C THR A 164 1.52 21.42 -4.23
N VAL A 165 1.73 22.19 -5.30
CA VAL A 165 0.65 22.93 -5.96
C VAL A 165 -0.27 21.99 -6.73
N PRO A 166 0.23 21.05 -7.57
CA PRO A 166 -0.66 20.10 -8.25
C PRO A 166 -1.46 19.21 -7.29
N ALA A 167 -0.92 18.92 -6.10
CA ALA A 167 -1.61 18.15 -5.08
C ALA A 167 -2.93 18.79 -4.62
N LEU A 168 -3.08 20.12 -4.74
CA LEU A 168 -4.33 20.84 -4.40
C LEU A 168 -5.51 20.41 -5.28
N PHE A 169 -5.25 19.87 -6.46
CA PHE A 169 -6.26 19.41 -7.41
C PHE A 169 -6.61 17.93 -7.25
N GLY A 170 -6.04 17.27 -6.24
CA GLY A 170 -6.24 15.86 -5.96
C GLY A 170 -5.49 14.94 -6.92
N SER A 171 -5.54 13.65 -6.61
CA SER A 171 -4.97 12.59 -7.45
C SER A 171 -6.11 11.82 -8.11
N PRO A 172 -6.12 11.65 -9.45
CA PRO A 172 -7.14 10.88 -10.14
C PRO A 172 -7.33 9.46 -9.56
N TYR A 173 -6.23 8.82 -9.14
CA TYR A 173 -6.27 7.49 -8.50
C TYR A 173 -6.99 7.51 -7.15
N PHE A 174 -6.64 8.46 -6.27
CA PHE A 174 -7.28 8.55 -4.95
C PHE A 174 -8.73 9.02 -5.06
N ILE A 175 -9.03 9.93 -5.97
CA ILE A 175 -10.41 10.35 -6.27
C ILE A 175 -11.24 9.14 -6.69
N PHE A 176 -10.71 8.30 -7.59
CA PHE A 176 -11.38 7.08 -8.03
C PHE A 176 -11.65 6.15 -6.83
N LEU A 177 -10.62 5.81 -6.05
CA LEU A 177 -10.76 4.90 -4.92
C LEU A 177 -11.74 5.41 -3.86
N LEU A 178 -11.61 6.68 -3.46
CA LEU A 178 -12.48 7.30 -2.47
C LEU A 178 -13.92 7.36 -2.97
N ARG A 179 -14.15 7.65 -4.26
CA ARG A 179 -15.49 7.62 -4.84
C ARG A 179 -16.09 6.21 -4.78
N GLN A 180 -15.32 5.16 -5.10
CA GLN A 180 -15.83 3.80 -5.01
C GLN A 180 -16.21 3.45 -3.57
N PHE A 181 -15.39 3.83 -2.60
CA PHE A 181 -15.69 3.65 -1.18
C PHE A 181 -16.94 4.44 -0.75
N PHE A 182 -17.05 5.72 -1.08
CA PHE A 182 -18.21 6.53 -0.70
C PHE A 182 -19.52 6.01 -1.30
N ARG A 183 -19.47 5.39 -2.49
CA ARG A 183 -20.65 4.75 -3.10
C ARG A 183 -21.11 3.47 -2.40
N THR A 184 -20.28 2.84 -1.58
CA THR A 184 -20.72 1.69 -0.77
C THR A 184 -21.45 2.11 0.50
N ILE A 185 -21.40 3.40 0.87
CA ILE A 185 -22.12 3.93 2.04
C ILE A 185 -23.59 4.19 1.65
N PRO A 186 -24.57 3.62 2.38
CA PRO A 186 -25.99 3.83 2.09
C PRO A 186 -26.40 5.31 2.06
N GLU A 187 -27.35 5.66 1.20
CA GLU A 187 -27.83 7.04 1.08
C GLU A 187 -28.72 7.45 2.25
N ASP A 188 -29.43 6.49 2.86
CA ASP A 188 -30.31 6.71 4.03
C ASP A 188 -29.59 7.40 5.20
N LEU A 189 -28.28 7.17 5.36
CA LEU A 189 -27.47 7.86 6.38
C LEU A 189 -27.30 9.36 6.08
N SER A 190 -27.09 9.69 4.80
CA SER A 190 -26.99 11.08 4.34
C SER A 190 -28.36 11.78 4.41
N GLU A 191 -29.45 11.07 4.10
CA GLU A 191 -30.81 11.60 4.23
C GLU A 191 -31.17 11.87 5.70
N ALA A 192 -30.87 10.94 6.60
CA ALA A 192 -31.08 11.12 8.04
C ALA A 192 -30.32 12.34 8.57
N ALA A 193 -29.04 12.51 8.19
CA ALA A 193 -28.25 13.67 8.59
C ALA A 193 -28.87 14.99 8.09
N ARG A 194 -29.44 15.02 6.88
CA ARG A 194 -30.15 16.20 6.35
C ARG A 194 -31.43 16.49 7.12
N ILE A 195 -32.17 15.47 7.55
CA ILE A 195 -33.35 15.62 8.42
C ILE A 195 -32.96 16.23 9.78
N ASP A 196 -31.81 15.82 10.32
CA ASP A 196 -31.22 16.39 11.56
C ASP A 196 -30.64 17.80 11.37
N GLY A 197 -30.72 18.37 10.16
CA GLY A 197 -30.28 19.73 9.84
C GLY A 197 -28.82 19.85 9.41
N ALA A 198 -28.12 18.74 9.17
CA ALA A 198 -26.78 18.78 8.59
C ALA A 198 -26.82 19.22 7.12
N SER A 199 -25.82 20.00 6.74
CA SER A 199 -25.59 20.39 5.34
C SER A 199 -24.52 19.50 4.69
N GLU A 200 -24.33 19.63 3.39
CA GLU A 200 -23.29 18.91 2.63
C GLU A 200 -21.87 19.50 2.81
N LEU A 201 -21.72 20.50 3.69
CA LEU A 201 -20.48 21.16 4.12
C LEU A 201 -20.21 20.86 5.60
#